data_AF-A0A959G5Z6-F1
#
_entry.id   AF-A0A959G5Z6-F1
#
_cell.length_a   1.000
_cell.length_b   1.000
_cell.length_c   1.000
_cell.angle_alpha   90.00
_cell.angle_beta   90.00
_cell.angle_gamma   90.00
#
_symmetry.space_group_name_H-M   'P 1'
#
loop_
_entity.id
_entity.type
_entity.pdbx_description
1 polymer ?
#
loop_
_entity_poly.entity_id
_entity_poly.type
_entity_poly.pdbx_seq_one_letter_code
_entity_poly.pdbx_strand_id
1 'polypeptide(L)'
;MKPVSTLSLVAILLILTWMFWKKNDESKALNQFVKLDNDEAKTGMLPRVSASWIDEINKKYESKEYDRYDNLHFAFSEKLCNQVYSEYKYWEKGESHYEFLSKLHDTQKMYFAIINFEGQTNNGGVYQFLFNQPENAIVALEAMKKVKLIRLSEDYEVVLNEFFGRFETIEELRSKFQNNSLDWDKKWDSFVDGYKEIPQAKVIEGYFYDKEYSKEFHSKMAQFVIDNQNELMRIE
;
A
#
# COMPACT_ATOMS: atom_id res chain seq x y z
N MET A 1 -32.07 25.18 -33.11
CA MET A 1 -31.79 24.04 -32.21
C MET A 1 -32.11 22.75 -32.96
N LYS A 2 -31.16 21.84 -33.13
CA LYS A 2 -31.43 20.55 -33.80
C LYS A 2 -32.21 19.64 -32.83
N PRO A 3 -33.22 18.89 -33.30
CA PRO A 3 -33.97 18.00 -32.45
C PRO A 3 -33.04 16.87 -31.99
N VAL A 4 -32.94 16.67 -30.67
CA VAL A 4 -32.26 15.51 -30.10
C VAL A 4 -33.08 14.29 -30.52
N SER A 5 -32.48 13.38 -31.28
CA SER A 5 -33.18 12.19 -31.77
C SER A 5 -33.55 11.29 -30.59
N THR A 6 -34.68 10.59 -30.70
CA THR A 6 -35.16 9.62 -29.70
C THR A 6 -34.10 8.56 -29.35
N LEU A 7 -33.20 8.24 -30.28
CA LEU A 7 -32.03 7.38 -30.06
C LEU A 7 -31.02 7.96 -29.06
N SER A 8 -30.80 9.28 -29.07
CA SER A 8 -29.90 9.95 -28.11
C SER A 8 -30.49 9.97 -26.70
N LEU A 9 -31.82 10.11 -26.57
CA LEU A 9 -32.52 10.04 -25.28
C LEU A 9 -32.48 8.64 -24.66
N VAL A 10 -32.63 7.59 -25.48
CA VAL A 10 -32.52 6.19 -25.02
C VAL A 10 -31.09 5.84 -24.61
N ALA A 11 -30.08 6.31 -25.34
CA ALA A 11 -28.68 6.12 -24.97
C ALA A 11 -28.33 6.81 -23.64
N ILE A 12 -28.84 8.03 -23.41
CA ILE A 12 -28.66 8.75 -22.14
C ILE A 12 -29.37 8.02 -20.99
N LEU A 13 -30.58 7.51 -21.20
CA LEU A 13 -31.30 6.70 -20.21
C LEU A 13 -30.58 5.39 -19.88
N LEU A 14 -29.96 4.73 -20.87
CA LEU A 14 -29.15 3.52 -20.67
C LEU A 14 -27.84 3.81 -19.94
N ILE A 15 -27.19 4.94 -20.22
CA ILE A 15 -26.00 5.38 -19.48
C ILE A 15 -26.37 5.73 -18.03
N LEU A 16 -27.47 6.44 -17.81
CA LEU A 16 -27.94 6.78 -16.47
C LEU A 16 -28.38 5.55 -15.69
N THR A 17 -29.07 4.59 -16.31
CA THR A 17 -29.42 3.32 -15.66
C THR A 17 -28.22 2.41 -15.43
N TRP A 18 -27.22 2.40 -16.31
CA TRP A 18 -25.94 1.71 -16.08
C TRP A 18 -25.14 2.37 -14.95
N MET A 19 -25.10 3.71 -14.89
CA MET A 19 -24.49 4.45 -13.78
C MET A 19 -25.25 4.21 -12.46
N PHE A 20 -26.58 4.12 -12.49
CA PHE A 20 -27.41 3.83 -11.32
C PHE A 20 -27.28 2.35 -10.89
N TRP A 21 -27.15 1.41 -11.82
CA TRP A 21 -26.84 0.01 -11.54
C TRP A 21 -25.42 -0.16 -10.97
N LYS A 22 -24.42 0.55 -11.51
CA LYS A 22 -23.07 0.58 -10.95
C LYS A 22 -23.03 1.24 -9.56
N LYS A 23 -24.01 2.10 -9.24
CA LYS A 23 -24.19 2.67 -7.91
C LYS A 23 -24.92 1.73 -6.94
N ASN A 24 -25.77 0.84 -7.45
CA ASN A 24 -26.46 -0.21 -6.69
C ASN A 24 -25.63 -1.48 -6.51
N ASP A 25 -24.54 -1.64 -7.27
CA ASP A 25 -23.45 -2.54 -6.91
C ASP A 25 -22.61 -1.80 -5.86
N GLU A 26 -23.23 -1.60 -4.69
CA GLU A 26 -22.58 -1.07 -3.48
C GLU A 26 -21.25 -1.80 -3.36
N SER A 27 -20.15 -1.07 -3.48
CA SER A 27 -18.80 -1.63 -3.38
C SER A 27 -18.69 -2.21 -1.98
N LYS A 28 -18.93 -3.52 -1.83
CA LYS A 28 -18.72 -4.21 -0.56
C LYS A 28 -17.35 -3.82 -0.08
N ALA A 29 -17.31 -3.23 1.09
CA ALA A 29 -16.08 -2.69 1.61
C ALA A 29 -15.08 -3.85 1.79
N LEU A 30 -13.85 -3.67 1.30
CA LEU A 30 -12.84 -4.73 1.33
C LEU A 30 -12.69 -5.23 2.79
N ASN A 31 -12.92 -6.53 2.99
CA ASN A 31 -12.85 -7.17 4.31
C ASN A 31 -11.67 -8.16 4.42
N GLN A 32 -10.76 -8.14 3.45
CA GLN A 32 -9.58 -8.99 3.40
C GLN A 32 -8.33 -8.14 3.63
N PHE A 33 -7.64 -8.41 4.73
CA PHE A 33 -6.38 -7.77 5.09
C PHE A 33 -5.27 -8.79 5.06
N VAL A 34 -4.14 -8.39 4.48
CA VAL A 34 -2.92 -9.19 4.52
C VAL A 34 -2.51 -9.38 5.97
N LYS A 35 -2.11 -10.61 6.32
CA LYS A 35 -1.62 -10.96 7.66
C LYS A 35 -0.15 -11.31 7.58
N LEU A 36 0.57 -11.07 8.67
CA LEU A 36 1.86 -11.70 8.91
C LEU A 36 1.58 -13.11 9.45
N ASP A 37 2.06 -14.12 8.74
CA ASP A 37 1.71 -15.52 8.99
C ASP A 37 2.62 -16.15 10.07
N ASN A 38 3.77 -15.53 10.35
CA ASN A 38 4.87 -16.05 11.15
C ASN A 38 5.33 -17.45 10.70
N ASP A 39 5.20 -17.74 9.41
CA ASP A 39 5.62 -18.99 8.79
C ASP A 39 7.06 -18.88 8.27
N GLU A 40 8.01 -19.29 9.10
CA GLU A 40 9.45 -19.28 8.78
C GLU A 40 9.81 -20.22 7.60
N ALA A 41 8.95 -21.19 7.26
CA ALA A 41 9.19 -22.08 6.13
C ALA A 41 8.75 -21.46 4.79
N LYS A 42 8.00 -20.36 4.83
CA LYS A 42 7.48 -19.69 3.64
C LYS A 42 8.58 -18.90 2.95
N THR A 43 9.04 -19.40 1.81
CA THR A 43 10.12 -18.75 1.05
C THR A 43 9.70 -17.46 0.35
N GLY A 44 8.41 -17.29 0.05
CA GLY A 44 7.90 -16.12 -0.68
C GLY A 44 8.31 -16.07 -2.16
N MET A 45 8.26 -14.89 -2.76
CA MET A 45 8.61 -14.65 -4.16
C MET A 45 9.92 -13.87 -4.25
N LEU A 46 11.03 -14.53 -3.99
CA LEU A 46 12.34 -13.88 -3.92
C LEU A 46 12.92 -13.64 -5.33
N PRO A 47 13.15 -12.37 -5.73
CA PRO A 47 13.87 -12.07 -6.96
C PRO A 47 15.32 -12.54 -6.87
N ARG A 48 15.87 -12.94 -8.02
CA ARG A 48 17.26 -13.37 -8.13
C ARG A 48 18.20 -12.20 -8.38
N VAL A 49 19.34 -12.22 -7.70
CA VAL A 49 20.40 -11.20 -7.77
C VAL A 49 21.77 -11.87 -7.79
N SER A 50 22.78 -11.19 -8.34
CA SER A 50 24.17 -11.64 -8.23
C SER A 50 24.67 -11.48 -6.78
N ALA A 51 25.66 -12.28 -6.39
CA ALA A 51 26.31 -12.15 -5.08
C ALA A 51 26.91 -10.77 -4.80
N SER A 52 27.28 -10.03 -5.85
CA SER A 52 27.85 -8.66 -5.77
C SER A 52 26.80 -7.55 -5.83
N TRP A 53 25.51 -7.86 -6.00
CA TRP A 53 24.49 -6.86 -6.35
C TRP A 53 24.34 -5.76 -5.29
N ILE A 54 24.29 -6.11 -4.00
CA ILE A 54 24.20 -5.12 -2.92
C ILE A 54 25.44 -4.22 -2.91
N ASP A 55 26.63 -4.78 -3.06
CA ASP A 55 27.89 -4.02 -3.06
C ASP A 55 27.98 -3.07 -4.26
N GLU A 56 27.56 -3.53 -5.44
CA GLU A 56 27.52 -2.72 -6.66
C GLU A 56 26.57 -1.53 -6.52
N ILE A 57 25.39 -1.78 -5.98
CA ILE A 57 24.38 -0.74 -5.75
C ILE A 57 24.83 0.23 -4.66
N ASN A 58 25.39 -0.24 -3.54
CA ASN A 58 25.95 0.63 -2.50
C ASN A 58 27.05 1.53 -3.06
N LYS A 59 28.01 0.96 -3.81
CA LYS A 59 29.10 1.71 -4.44
C LYS A 59 28.60 2.76 -5.45
N LYS A 60 27.53 2.46 -6.19
CA LYS A 60 26.90 3.40 -7.13
C LYS A 60 26.38 4.65 -6.42
N TYR A 61 25.89 4.53 -5.18
CA TYR A 61 25.26 5.63 -4.45
C TYR A 61 26.11 6.22 -3.32
N GLU A 62 27.22 5.60 -2.93
CA GLU A 62 28.09 6.03 -1.82
C GLU A 62 28.56 7.50 -1.93
N SER A 63 28.89 7.95 -3.14
CA SER A 63 29.41 9.29 -3.41
C SER A 63 28.40 10.24 -4.06
N LYS A 64 27.17 9.77 -4.32
CA LYS A 64 26.12 10.60 -4.91
C LYS A 64 25.48 11.48 -3.85
N GLU A 65 25.22 12.74 -4.19
CA GLU A 65 24.34 13.57 -3.39
C GLU A 65 22.92 12.96 -3.36
N TYR A 66 22.24 13.11 -2.23
CA TYR A 66 20.88 12.58 -2.09
C TYR A 66 19.92 13.25 -3.09
N ASP A 67 19.35 12.43 -3.96
CA ASP A 67 18.23 12.76 -4.82
C ASP A 67 16.97 12.03 -4.33
N ARG A 68 15.83 12.74 -4.33
CA ARG A 68 14.57 12.21 -3.82
C ARG A 68 14.04 11.05 -4.65
N TYR A 69 14.40 10.95 -5.93
CA TYR A 69 13.89 9.98 -6.89
C TYR A 69 14.98 9.08 -7.50
N ASP A 70 16.26 9.40 -7.35
CA ASP A 70 17.41 8.53 -7.70
C ASP A 70 18.32 8.27 -6.49
N ASN A 71 17.96 7.27 -5.67
CA ASN A 71 18.75 6.86 -4.52
C ASN A 71 18.72 5.35 -4.29
N LEU A 72 19.46 4.90 -3.26
CA LEU A 72 19.61 3.49 -2.89
C LEU A 72 18.28 2.77 -2.67
N HIS A 73 17.33 3.44 -2.02
CA HIS A 73 15.99 2.89 -1.77
C HIS A 73 15.23 2.61 -3.07
N PHE A 74 15.26 3.53 -4.04
CA PHE A 74 14.60 3.31 -5.34
C PHE A 74 15.26 2.20 -6.16
N ALA A 75 16.59 2.07 -6.09
CA ALA A 75 17.29 0.96 -6.73
C ALA A 75 16.88 -0.40 -6.13
N PHE A 76 16.70 -0.46 -4.81
CA PHE A 76 16.20 -1.66 -4.15
C PHE A 76 14.72 -1.90 -4.40
N SER A 77 13.85 -0.90 -4.37
CA SER A 77 12.41 -1.08 -4.60
C SER A 77 12.12 -1.53 -6.03
N GLU A 78 12.89 -1.03 -7.01
CA GLU A 78 12.78 -1.48 -8.39
C GLU A 78 13.06 -2.98 -8.53
N LYS A 79 14.16 -3.45 -7.93
CA LYS A 79 14.57 -4.86 -8.02
C LYS A 79 13.72 -5.79 -7.15
N LEU A 80 13.43 -5.38 -5.92
CA LEU A 80 12.88 -6.24 -4.89
C LEU A 80 11.35 -6.21 -4.81
N CYS A 81 10.71 -5.18 -5.40
CA CYS A 81 9.26 -5.02 -5.39
C CYS A 81 8.69 -4.89 -6.80
N ASN A 82 9.09 -3.88 -7.57
CA ASN A 82 8.49 -3.60 -8.89
C ASN A 82 8.74 -4.73 -9.88
N GLN A 83 9.96 -5.29 -9.91
CA GLN A 83 10.26 -6.46 -10.75
C GLN A 83 9.40 -7.67 -10.37
N VAL A 84 9.14 -7.92 -9.09
CA VAL A 84 8.28 -9.04 -8.65
C VAL A 84 6.85 -8.85 -9.14
N TYR A 85 6.30 -7.63 -9.04
CA TYR A 85 5.00 -7.30 -9.64
C TYR A 85 5.00 -7.54 -11.15
N SER A 86 6.05 -7.07 -11.85
CA SER A 86 6.17 -7.17 -13.31
C SER A 86 6.37 -8.60 -13.81
N GLU A 87 7.01 -9.48 -13.05
CA GLU A 87 7.23 -10.87 -13.42
C GLU A 87 6.00 -11.73 -13.12
N TYR A 88 5.38 -11.51 -11.96
CA TYR A 88 4.29 -12.37 -11.52
C TYR A 88 2.95 -11.99 -12.14
N LYS A 89 2.75 -10.70 -12.43
CA LYS A 89 1.58 -10.13 -13.12
C LYS A 89 0.26 -10.73 -12.65
N TYR A 90 0.03 -10.68 -11.34
CA TYR A 90 -1.11 -11.33 -10.68
C TYR A 90 -2.46 -10.91 -11.30
N TRP A 91 -2.57 -9.65 -11.76
CA TRP A 91 -3.77 -9.12 -12.42
C TRP A 91 -4.07 -9.80 -13.77
N GLU A 92 -3.05 -10.23 -14.54
CA GLU A 92 -3.26 -10.97 -15.79
C GLU A 92 -3.78 -12.40 -15.53
N LYS A 93 -3.62 -12.90 -14.31
CA LYS A 93 -4.07 -14.22 -13.86
C LYS A 93 -5.44 -14.18 -13.18
N GLY A 94 -6.07 -13.01 -13.09
CA GLY A 94 -7.33 -12.82 -12.37
C GLY A 94 -7.21 -12.94 -10.85
N GLU A 95 -5.99 -12.88 -10.31
CA GLU A 95 -5.75 -12.87 -8.86
C GLU A 95 -5.99 -11.45 -8.30
N SER A 96 -6.54 -11.37 -7.10
CA SER A 96 -6.61 -10.12 -6.33
C SER A 96 -5.24 -9.74 -5.77
N HIS A 97 -5.07 -8.46 -5.41
CA HIS A 97 -3.83 -8.00 -4.77
C HIS A 97 -3.62 -8.66 -3.40
N TYR A 98 -4.69 -8.86 -2.62
CA TYR A 98 -4.66 -9.61 -1.37
C TYR A 98 -4.13 -11.05 -1.57
N GLU A 99 -4.64 -11.79 -2.55
CA GLU A 99 -4.19 -13.16 -2.84
C GLU A 99 -2.71 -13.20 -3.25
N PHE A 100 -2.28 -12.23 -4.05
CA PHE A 100 -0.87 -12.08 -4.42
C PHE A 100 0.03 -11.85 -3.19
N LEU A 101 -0.29 -10.84 -2.39
CA LEU A 101 0.50 -10.48 -1.20
C LEU A 101 0.49 -11.60 -0.15
N SER A 102 -0.61 -12.35 -0.04
CA SER A 102 -0.74 -13.50 0.85
C SER A 102 0.18 -14.67 0.48
N LYS A 103 0.82 -14.66 -0.69
CA LYS A 103 1.84 -15.65 -1.08
C LYS A 103 3.27 -15.25 -0.67
N LEU A 104 3.49 -13.98 -0.32
CA LEU A 104 4.80 -13.46 0.07
C LEU A 104 5.21 -13.93 1.48
N HIS A 105 6.51 -13.96 1.75
CA HIS A 105 7.02 -14.08 3.12
C HIS A 105 6.76 -12.77 3.90
N ASP A 106 6.73 -12.82 5.23
CA ASP A 106 6.32 -11.69 6.06
C ASP A 106 7.19 -10.45 5.89
N THR A 107 8.50 -10.63 5.79
CA THR A 107 9.45 -9.53 5.50
C THR A 107 9.20 -8.90 4.13
N GLN A 108 8.82 -9.69 3.12
CA GLN A 108 8.42 -9.16 1.82
C GLN A 108 7.08 -8.41 1.91
N LYS A 109 6.09 -8.93 2.65
CA LYS A 109 4.80 -8.23 2.86
C LYS A 109 5.03 -6.87 3.49
N MET A 110 5.85 -6.80 4.54
CA MET A 110 6.21 -5.54 5.20
C MET A 110 6.90 -4.57 4.23
N TYR A 111 7.89 -5.05 3.48
CA TYR A 111 8.59 -4.23 2.49
C TYR A 111 7.63 -3.67 1.44
N PHE A 112 6.82 -4.54 0.83
CA PHE A 112 5.84 -4.16 -0.19
C PHE A 112 4.81 -3.18 0.36
N ALA A 113 4.32 -3.39 1.59
CA ALA A 113 3.36 -2.49 2.21
C ALA A 113 3.94 -1.08 2.38
N ILE A 114 5.21 -0.93 2.81
CA ILE A 114 5.83 0.41 2.93
C ILE A 114 6.11 1.04 1.57
N ILE A 115 6.61 0.28 0.58
CA ILE A 115 6.83 0.81 -0.79
C ILE A 115 5.52 1.31 -1.39
N ASN A 116 4.46 0.52 -1.27
CA ASN A 116 3.15 0.91 -1.74
C ASN A 116 2.59 2.12 -0.97
N PHE A 117 2.78 2.16 0.35
CA PHE A 117 2.40 3.30 1.18
C PHE A 117 3.06 4.59 0.69
N GLU A 118 4.38 4.58 0.47
CA GLU A 118 5.10 5.72 -0.08
C GLU A 118 4.57 6.11 -1.46
N GLY A 119 4.42 5.14 -2.37
CA GLY A 119 3.99 5.39 -3.75
C GLY A 119 2.59 6.01 -3.83
N GLN A 120 1.64 5.49 -3.05
CA GLN A 120 0.28 6.03 -2.98
C GLN A 120 0.25 7.39 -2.27
N THR A 121 1.01 7.55 -1.18
CA THR A 121 1.05 8.82 -0.41
C THR A 121 1.67 9.96 -1.21
N ASN A 122 2.74 9.70 -1.97
CA ASN A 122 3.35 10.68 -2.87
C ASN A 122 2.42 11.13 -4.01
N ASN A 123 1.41 10.33 -4.37
CA ASN A 123 0.52 10.60 -5.49
C ASN A 123 -0.81 11.23 -5.06
N GLY A 124 -1.49 10.64 -4.08
CA GLY A 124 -2.81 11.11 -3.62
C GLY A 124 -3.00 11.03 -2.11
N GLY A 125 -1.90 10.97 -1.36
CA GLY A 125 -1.91 10.97 0.10
C GLY A 125 -2.30 9.62 0.73
N VAL A 126 -2.38 9.62 2.06
CA VAL A 126 -2.71 8.40 2.82
C VAL A 126 -4.13 7.93 2.51
N TYR A 127 -5.02 8.85 2.14
CA TYR A 127 -6.36 8.51 1.64
C TYR A 127 -6.27 7.59 0.42
N GLN A 128 -5.47 7.94 -0.58
CA GLN A 128 -5.33 7.13 -1.78
C GLN A 128 -4.74 5.75 -1.45
N PHE A 129 -3.84 5.66 -0.49
CA PHE A 129 -3.33 4.37 0.00
C PHE A 129 -4.45 3.50 0.60
N LEU A 130 -5.22 4.04 1.54
CA LEU A 130 -6.30 3.33 2.21
C LEU A 130 -7.44 2.96 1.25
N PHE A 131 -7.67 3.75 0.21
CA PHE A 131 -8.68 3.47 -0.81
C PHE A 131 -8.23 2.42 -1.83
N ASN A 132 -7.01 2.56 -2.36
CA ASN A 132 -6.52 1.68 -3.43
C ASN A 132 -5.99 0.34 -2.93
N GLN A 133 -5.47 0.31 -1.69
CA GLN A 133 -4.83 -0.87 -1.10
C GLN A 133 -5.21 -1.06 0.39
N PRO A 134 -6.51 -1.07 0.73
CA PRO A 134 -6.97 -1.24 2.11
C PRO A 134 -6.40 -2.50 2.76
N GLU A 135 -6.16 -3.57 1.99
CA GLU A 135 -5.61 -4.83 2.47
C GLU A 135 -4.21 -4.69 3.11
N ASN A 136 -3.46 -3.63 2.76
CA ASN A 136 -2.14 -3.34 3.31
C ASN A 136 -2.19 -2.47 4.59
N ALA A 137 -3.36 -1.98 4.99
CA ALA A 137 -3.47 -0.93 6.01
C ALA A 137 -2.78 -1.30 7.34
N ILE A 138 -2.94 -2.54 7.77
CA ILE A 138 -2.39 -3.04 9.04
C ILE A 138 -0.90 -3.38 8.89
N VAL A 139 -0.54 -4.12 7.84
CA VAL A 139 0.86 -4.53 7.60
C VAL A 139 1.77 -3.31 7.41
N ALA A 140 1.26 -2.22 6.82
CA ALA A 140 2.00 -0.97 6.72
C ALA A 140 2.39 -0.42 8.10
N LEU A 141 1.47 -0.42 9.08
CA LEU A 141 1.77 0.01 10.45
C LEU A 141 2.79 -0.91 11.12
N GLU A 142 2.62 -2.23 11.00
CA GLU A 142 3.55 -3.23 11.54
C GLU A 142 4.96 -3.04 10.96
N ALA A 143 5.05 -2.80 9.66
CA ALA A 143 6.29 -2.55 8.96
C ALA A 143 6.95 -1.23 9.40
N MET A 144 6.18 -0.14 9.52
CA MET A 144 6.70 1.16 10.01
C MET A 144 7.31 1.01 11.41
N LYS A 145 6.65 0.26 12.29
CA LYS A 145 7.15 -0.06 13.64
C LYS A 145 8.44 -0.88 13.56
N LYS A 146 8.49 -1.93 12.72
CA LYS A 146 9.67 -2.78 12.51
C LYS A 146 10.88 -1.99 12.01
N VAL A 147 10.68 -1.07 11.07
CA VAL A 147 11.73 -0.20 10.48
C VAL A 147 12.07 1.00 11.38
N LYS A 148 11.42 1.12 12.54
CA LYS A 148 11.62 2.21 13.52
C LYS A 148 11.37 3.59 12.90
N LEU A 149 10.33 3.70 12.07
CA LEU A 149 9.80 4.97 11.58
C LEU A 149 8.83 5.53 12.63
N ILE A 150 9.34 5.84 13.83
CA ILE A 150 8.54 6.07 15.05
C ILE A 150 7.43 7.11 14.80
N ARG A 151 7.81 8.32 14.37
CA ARG A 151 6.88 9.41 14.08
C ARG A 151 5.80 9.00 13.08
N LEU A 152 6.20 8.38 11.97
CA LEU A 152 5.25 7.89 10.95
C LEU A 152 4.29 6.85 11.52
N SER A 153 4.81 5.89 12.29
CA SER A 153 3.99 4.82 12.85
C SER A 153 2.98 5.33 13.87
N GLU A 154 3.35 6.31 14.70
CA GLU A 154 2.46 6.94 15.68
C GLU A 154 1.35 7.72 14.99
N ASP A 155 1.70 8.56 14.00
CA ASP A 155 0.72 9.34 13.25
C ASP A 155 -0.17 8.44 12.38
N TYR A 156 0.39 7.38 11.80
CA TYR A 156 -0.38 6.45 11.00
C TYR A 156 -1.32 5.60 11.86
N GLU A 157 -0.95 5.28 13.10
CA GLU A 157 -1.86 4.65 14.08
C GLU A 157 -3.05 5.56 14.41
N VAL A 158 -2.83 6.87 14.53
CA VAL A 158 -3.93 7.85 14.67
C VAL A 158 -4.80 7.85 13.41
N VAL A 159 -4.22 7.83 12.20
CA VAL A 159 -4.98 7.67 10.95
C VAL A 159 -5.84 6.42 10.96
N LEU A 160 -5.30 5.29 11.40
CA LEU A 160 -6.08 4.04 11.48
C LEU A 160 -7.21 4.15 12.51
N ASN A 161 -6.99 4.82 13.64
CA ASN A 161 -8.04 5.06 14.64
C ASN A 161 -9.13 6.01 14.13
N GLU A 162 -8.75 7.02 13.36
CA GLU A 162 -9.66 7.95 12.68
C GLU A 162 -10.50 7.21 11.62
N PHE A 163 -9.85 6.34 10.83
CA PHE A 163 -10.49 5.64 9.74
C PHE A 163 -11.34 4.44 10.18
N PHE A 164 -10.85 3.66 11.14
CA PHE A 164 -11.45 2.38 11.53
C PHE A 164 -12.13 2.41 12.91
N GLY A 165 -12.03 3.53 13.63
CA GLY A 165 -12.43 3.65 15.02
C GLY A 165 -11.34 3.16 15.98
N ARG A 166 -11.49 3.52 17.26
CA ARG A 166 -10.48 3.22 18.30
C ARG A 166 -10.21 1.73 18.43
N PHE A 167 -8.95 1.33 18.52
CA PHE A 167 -8.50 -0.02 18.87
C PHE A 167 -7.31 0.05 19.83
N GLU A 168 -7.15 -0.97 20.68
CA GLU A 168 -6.02 -1.11 21.61
C GLU A 168 -4.95 -2.06 21.07
N THR A 169 -5.33 -3.02 20.22
CA THR A 169 -4.41 -3.98 19.60
C THR A 169 -4.66 -4.15 18.10
N ILE A 170 -3.63 -4.63 17.40
CA ILE A 170 -3.74 -4.98 15.97
C ILE A 170 -4.74 -6.13 15.79
N GLU A 171 -4.81 -7.07 16.72
CA GLU A 171 -5.77 -8.16 16.74
C GLU A 171 -7.21 -7.66 16.90
N GLU A 172 -7.44 -6.65 17.75
CA GLU A 172 -8.75 -6.02 17.93
C GLU A 172 -9.19 -5.32 16.64
N LEU A 173 -8.28 -4.56 16.02
CA LEU A 173 -8.50 -3.94 14.72
C LEU A 173 -8.87 -5.00 13.67
N ARG A 174 -8.09 -6.08 13.55
CA ARG A 174 -8.37 -7.22 12.66
C ARG A 174 -9.75 -7.85 12.92
N SER A 175 -10.13 -8.03 14.19
CA SER A 175 -11.41 -8.63 14.58
C SER A 175 -12.60 -7.74 14.18
N LYS A 176 -12.49 -6.43 14.37
CA LYS A 176 -13.51 -5.45 13.96
C LYS A 176 -13.81 -5.53 12.46
N PHE A 177 -12.80 -5.80 11.64
CA PHE A 177 -12.95 -5.95 10.19
C PHE A 177 -13.62 -7.24 9.72
N GLN A 178 -13.32 -8.34 10.39
CA GLN A 178 -13.86 -9.64 10.01
C GLN A 178 -15.32 -9.79 10.43
N ASN A 179 -15.83 -8.88 11.26
CA ASN A 179 -17.21 -8.82 11.66
C ASN A 179 -18.02 -8.07 10.58
N ASN A 180 -18.72 -8.81 9.72
CA ASN A 180 -19.59 -8.35 8.61
C ASN A 180 -20.82 -7.53 9.07
N SER A 181 -20.67 -6.66 10.06
CA SER A 181 -21.74 -5.79 10.48
C SER A 181 -21.99 -4.71 9.42
N LEU A 182 -23.27 -4.41 9.18
CA LEU A 182 -23.80 -3.37 8.28
C LEU A 182 -23.24 -1.93 8.55
N ASP A 183 -22.38 -1.78 9.55
CA ASP A 183 -21.71 -0.52 9.90
C ASP A 183 -20.46 -0.26 9.03
N TRP A 184 -19.84 -1.31 8.48
CA TRP A 184 -18.63 -1.18 7.67
C TRP A 184 -18.91 -0.62 6.27
N ASP A 185 -19.92 -1.17 5.56
CA ASP A 185 -20.30 -0.66 4.23
C ASP A 185 -20.72 0.82 4.30
N LYS A 186 -21.42 1.23 5.36
CA LYS A 186 -21.77 2.64 5.60
C LYS A 186 -20.56 3.54 5.85
N LYS A 187 -19.57 3.07 6.60
CA LYS A 187 -18.31 3.81 6.84
C LYS A 187 -17.49 3.91 5.57
N TRP A 188 -17.44 2.85 4.78
CA TRP A 188 -16.79 2.83 3.48
C TRP A 188 -17.47 3.78 2.49
N ASP A 189 -18.79 3.75 2.38
CA ASP A 189 -19.54 4.69 1.54
C ASP A 189 -19.31 6.15 1.98
N SER A 190 -19.27 6.40 3.29
CA SER A 190 -18.95 7.73 3.84
C SER A 190 -17.51 8.16 3.54
N PHE A 191 -16.57 7.21 3.48
CA PHE A 191 -15.19 7.45 3.07
C PHE A 191 -15.10 7.78 1.58
N VAL A 192 -15.79 7.01 0.72
CA VAL A 192 -15.85 7.20 -0.73
C VAL A 192 -16.53 8.51 -1.13
N ASP A 193 -17.59 8.90 -0.42
CA ASP A 193 -18.39 10.12 -0.70
C ASP A 193 -17.67 11.44 -0.39
N GLY A 194 -16.42 11.36 0.04
CA GLY A 194 -15.50 12.47 -0.01
C GLY A 194 -15.51 13.29 1.27
N TYR A 195 -14.47 13.02 2.06
CA TYR A 195 -13.75 14.04 2.81
C TYR A 195 -14.46 14.61 4.05
N LYS A 196 -14.16 14.03 5.23
CA LYS A 196 -13.96 14.82 6.46
C LYS A 196 -13.26 14.17 7.66
N GLU A 197 -12.93 12.88 7.67
CA GLU A 197 -12.66 12.21 8.97
C GLU A 197 -11.24 11.68 9.21
N ILE A 198 -10.21 12.08 8.42
CA ILE A 198 -8.82 11.68 8.71
C ILE A 198 -7.86 12.88 8.67
N PRO A 199 -7.97 13.87 9.58
CA PRO A 199 -7.09 15.04 9.58
C PRO A 199 -5.61 14.67 9.71
N GLN A 200 -5.29 13.56 10.38
CA GLN A 200 -3.91 13.13 10.54
C GLN A 200 -3.25 12.70 9.22
N ALA A 201 -4.03 12.26 8.22
CA ALA A 201 -3.51 11.91 6.90
C ALA A 201 -2.77 13.09 6.24
N LYS A 202 -3.27 14.32 6.43
CA LYS A 202 -2.64 15.55 5.90
C LYS A 202 -1.31 15.86 6.57
N VAL A 203 -1.15 15.50 7.84
CA VAL A 203 0.12 15.67 8.56
C VAL A 203 1.18 14.76 7.96
N ILE A 204 0.83 13.50 7.70
CA ILE A 204 1.73 12.51 7.09
C ILE A 204 2.11 12.90 5.66
N GLU A 205 1.17 13.40 4.86
CA GLU A 205 1.48 13.91 3.51
C GLU A 205 2.61 14.95 3.55
N GLY A 206 2.59 15.85 4.55
CA GLY A 206 3.65 16.84 4.78
C GLY A 206 5.04 16.24 4.95
N TYR A 207 5.15 15.01 5.43
CA TYR A 207 6.45 14.38 5.72
C TYR A 207 7.19 14.07 4.42
N PHE A 208 6.48 13.60 3.41
CA PHE A 208 7.09 13.30 2.12
C PHE A 208 7.39 14.56 1.30
N TYR A 209 6.88 15.74 1.68
CA TYR A 209 7.37 17.01 1.12
C TYR A 209 8.63 17.54 1.83
N ASP A 210 8.93 17.06 3.04
CA ASP A 210 10.14 17.39 3.77
C ASP A 210 11.33 16.56 3.26
N LYS A 211 12.38 17.25 2.83
CA LYS A 211 13.57 16.61 2.24
C LYS A 211 14.33 15.77 3.25
N GLU A 212 14.48 16.24 4.48
CA GLU A 212 15.26 15.54 5.50
C GLU A 212 14.52 14.31 6.01
N TYR A 213 13.21 14.42 6.18
CA TYR A 213 12.37 13.26 6.48
C TYR A 213 12.42 12.22 5.34
N SER A 214 12.26 12.65 4.09
CA SER A 214 12.32 11.74 2.93
C SER A 214 13.66 10.99 2.89
N LYS A 215 14.75 11.71 3.17
CA LYS A 215 16.09 11.12 3.27
C LYS A 215 16.21 10.11 4.41
N GLU A 216 15.69 10.42 5.60
CA GLU A 216 15.64 9.48 6.73
C GLU A 216 14.84 8.22 6.38
N PHE A 217 13.66 8.41 5.79
CA PHE A 217 12.78 7.32 5.36
C PHE A 217 13.50 6.40 4.36
N HIS A 218 14.05 6.96 3.28
CA HIS A 218 14.79 6.20 2.27
C HIS A 218 15.99 5.47 2.85
N SER A 219 16.74 6.12 3.76
CA SER A 219 17.88 5.49 4.43
C SER A 219 17.45 4.29 5.29
N LYS A 220 16.35 4.42 6.04
CA LYS A 220 15.84 3.31 6.88
C LYS A 220 15.31 2.15 6.04
N MET A 221 14.64 2.44 4.94
CA MET A 221 14.17 1.41 4.01
C MET A 221 15.31 0.70 3.30
N ALA A 222 16.36 1.42 2.91
CA ALA A 222 17.56 0.81 2.37
C ALA A 222 18.26 -0.08 3.41
N GLN A 223 18.36 0.38 4.67
CA GLN A 223 18.92 -0.44 5.75
C GLN A 223 18.09 -1.69 6.03
N PHE A 224 16.75 -1.60 5.97
CA PHE A 224 15.88 -2.76 6.10
C PHE A 224 16.19 -3.85 5.06
N VAL A 225 16.48 -3.46 3.82
CA VAL A 225 16.91 -4.40 2.78
C VAL A 225 18.23 -5.07 3.15
N ILE A 226 19.22 -4.28 3.59
CA ILE A 226 20.55 -4.77 3.99
C ILE A 226 20.49 -5.74 5.17
N ASP A 227 19.62 -5.45 6.14
CA ASP A 227 19.49 -6.27 7.36
C ASP A 227 18.73 -7.58 7.11
N ASN A 228 17.90 -7.65 6.06
CA ASN A 228 17.01 -8.77 5.80
C ASN A 228 17.21 -9.40 4.41
N GLN A 229 18.44 -9.37 3.89
CA GLN A 229 18.73 -9.77 2.50
C GLN A 229 18.22 -11.17 2.15
N ASN A 230 18.47 -12.15 3.02
CA ASN A 230 18.09 -13.56 2.80
C ASN A 230 16.57 -13.78 2.71
N GLU A 231 15.78 -12.85 3.23
CA GLU A 231 14.32 -12.91 3.24
C GLU A 231 13.69 -12.04 2.14
N LEU A 232 14.49 -11.27 1.41
CA LEU A 232 14.05 -10.34 0.36
C LEU A 232 14.59 -10.69 -1.01
N MET A 233 15.66 -11.47 -1.12
CA MET A 233 16.26 -11.87 -2.38
C MET A 233 16.92 -13.25 -2.32
N ARG A 234 17.15 -13.85 -3.49
CA ARG A 234 17.96 -15.06 -3.64
C ARG A 234 19.24 -14.74 -4.40
N ILE A 235 20.38 -15.09 -3.80
CA ILE A 235 21.70 -14.97 -4.44
C ILE A 235 21.91 -16.14 -5.40
N GLU A 236 22.37 -15.85 -6.63
CA GLU A 236 22.82 -16.83 -7.62
C GLU A 236 24.30 -17.22 -7.47
#